data_AF-A0AAU0RGG8-F1
#
_entry.id   AF-A0AAU0RGG8-F1
#
_cell.length_a   1.000
_cell.length_b   1.000
_cell.length_c   1.000
_cell.angle_alpha   90.00
_cell.angle_beta   90.00
_cell.angle_gamma   90.00
#
_symmetry.space_group_name_H-M   'P 1'
#
loop_
_entity.id
_entity.type
_entity.pdbx_description
1 polymer ?
#
loop_
_entity_poly.entity_id
_entity_poly.type
_entity_poly.pdbx_seq_one_letter_code
_entity_poly.pdbx_strand_id
1 'polypeptide(L)'
;MEQPTIFEDNFGTEFRIRRRSLLPVFLKVYIWIGFVVAMISFVAILFALGFSQLILGAFGQNYLAMVGLVGMAALFSAIIFSMTASLWFEVKWAIRYNWIMGAIWLVMLGVGFFTGDTKNSQINGLVLTIPYWIMIYKIQYRWEQEAVSKRELKMKTN
;
A
#
# COMPACT_ATOMS: atom_id res chain seq x y z
N MET A 1 16.24 -3.96 -54.30
CA MET A 1 15.66 -4.47 -53.04
C MET A 1 16.61 -4.03 -51.95
N GLU A 2 16.24 -3.01 -51.19
CA GLU A 2 17.06 -2.49 -50.08
C GLU A 2 17.01 -3.50 -48.93
N GLN A 3 18.18 -3.86 -48.38
CA GLN A 3 18.25 -4.77 -47.23
C GLN A 3 17.78 -4.02 -45.98
N PRO A 4 16.79 -4.55 -45.23
CA PRO A 4 16.39 -3.94 -43.97
C PRO A 4 17.57 -3.99 -43.01
N THR A 5 17.93 -2.85 -42.44
CA THR A 5 19.05 -2.74 -41.53
C THR A 5 18.62 -3.28 -40.16
N ILE A 6 19.50 -3.99 -39.46
CA ILE A 6 19.30 -4.51 -38.08
C ILE A 6 18.87 -3.45 -37.05
N PHE A 7 18.94 -2.18 -37.42
CA PHE A 7 18.48 -1.06 -36.62
C PHE A 7 16.97 -0.80 -36.81
N GLU A 8 16.41 -0.99 -38.00
CA GLU A 8 14.99 -0.72 -38.30
C GLU A 8 14.03 -1.69 -37.56
N ASP A 9 14.45 -2.93 -37.31
CA ASP A 9 13.63 -3.92 -36.57
C ASP A 9 13.59 -3.67 -35.04
N ASN A 10 14.53 -2.90 -34.48
CA ASN A 10 14.63 -2.67 -33.03
C ASN A 10 14.13 -1.30 -32.56
N PHE A 11 13.84 -0.35 -33.46
CA PHE A 11 13.30 0.95 -33.05
C PHE A 11 11.82 0.89 -32.61
N GLY A 12 11.09 -0.17 -32.98
CA GLY A 12 9.69 -0.38 -32.56
C GLY A 12 9.52 -1.07 -31.21
N THR A 13 10.59 -1.66 -30.67
CA THR A 13 10.62 -2.22 -29.32
C THR A 13 11.14 -1.15 -28.36
N GLU A 14 10.30 -0.16 -28.05
CA GLU A 14 10.48 0.61 -26.81
C GLU A 14 10.75 -0.41 -25.69
N PHE A 15 11.94 -0.39 -25.10
CA PHE A 15 12.30 -1.25 -23.98
C PHE A 15 11.37 -0.92 -22.81
N ARG A 16 10.22 -1.58 -22.77
CA ARG A 16 9.19 -1.36 -21.76
C ARG A 16 9.67 -1.91 -20.44
N ILE A 17 10.08 -1.02 -19.56
CA ILE A 17 10.60 -1.35 -18.23
C ILE A 17 9.45 -1.89 -17.38
N ARG A 18 9.66 -3.01 -16.69
CA ARG A 18 8.67 -3.58 -15.77
C ARG A 18 8.58 -2.72 -14.50
N ARG A 19 7.39 -2.33 -14.06
CA ARG A 19 7.18 -1.51 -12.84
C ARG A 19 7.92 -2.03 -11.61
N ARG A 20 7.96 -3.34 -11.38
CA ARG A 20 8.67 -3.95 -10.24
C ARG A 20 10.20 -3.81 -10.27
N SER A 21 10.82 -3.56 -11.42
CA SER A 21 12.26 -3.27 -11.48
C SER A 21 12.58 -1.84 -11.01
N LEU A 22 11.60 -0.93 -11.06
CA LEU A 22 11.75 0.43 -10.53
C LEU A 22 11.75 0.49 -9.00
N LEU A 23 11.26 -0.55 -8.31
CA LEU A 23 11.19 -0.59 -6.85
C LEU A 23 12.60 -0.80 -6.25
N PRO A 24 13.17 0.17 -5.52
CA PRO A 24 14.42 -0.02 -4.82
C PRO A 24 14.27 -1.09 -3.73
N VAL A 25 15.38 -1.71 -3.32
CA VAL A 25 15.38 -2.80 -2.33
C VAL A 25 14.71 -2.36 -1.02
N PHE A 26 15.00 -1.15 -0.55
CA PHE A 26 14.35 -0.58 0.64
C PHE A 26 12.83 -0.51 0.51
N LEU A 27 12.30 -0.09 -0.65
CA LEU A 27 10.86 -0.03 -0.87
C LEU A 27 10.21 -1.43 -0.89
N LYS A 28 10.94 -2.45 -1.36
CA LYS A 28 10.49 -3.85 -1.25
C LYS A 28 10.42 -4.30 0.20
N VAL A 29 11.36 -3.89 1.04
CA VAL A 29 11.32 -4.15 2.49
C VAL A 29 10.09 -3.51 3.12
N TYR A 30 9.78 -2.24 2.80
CA TYR A 30 8.54 -1.59 3.27
C TYR A 30 7.27 -2.34 2.83
N ILE A 31 7.21 -2.80 1.58
CA ILE A 31 6.07 -3.59 1.09
C ILE A 31 5.89 -4.88 1.90
N TRP A 32 6.98 -5.59 2.19
CA TRP A 32 6.94 -6.81 3.02
C TRP A 32 6.54 -6.51 4.46
N ILE A 33 7.09 -5.45 5.08
CA ILE A 33 6.69 -5.01 6.41
C ILE A 33 5.19 -4.71 6.44
N GLY A 34 4.66 -3.98 5.46
CA GLY A 34 3.23 -3.68 5.44
C GLY A 34 2.35 -4.92 5.24
N PHE A 35 2.79 -5.93 4.46
CA PHE A 35 2.09 -7.22 4.41
C PHE A 35 2.08 -7.93 5.76
N VAL A 36 3.22 -7.96 6.47
CA VAL A 36 3.31 -8.57 7.80
C VAL A 36 2.43 -7.83 8.80
N VAL A 37 2.47 -6.50 8.82
CA VAL A 37 1.64 -5.67 9.71
C VAL A 37 0.15 -5.88 9.41
N ALA A 38 -0.25 -5.91 8.14
CA ALA A 38 -1.63 -6.19 7.77
C ALA A 38 -2.07 -7.60 8.18
N MET A 39 -1.19 -8.60 8.03
CA MET A 39 -1.50 -9.96 8.46
C MET A 39 -1.65 -10.08 9.97
N ILE A 40 -0.72 -9.49 10.74
CA ILE A 40 -0.80 -9.45 12.21
C ILE A 40 -2.07 -8.74 12.65
N SER A 41 -2.39 -7.60 12.04
CA SER A 41 -3.61 -6.83 12.35
C SER A 41 -4.86 -7.65 12.05
N PHE A 42 -4.91 -8.33 10.91
CA PHE A 42 -6.01 -9.21 10.54
C PHE A 42 -6.19 -10.36 11.55
N VAL A 43 -5.11 -11.03 11.95
CA VAL A 43 -5.17 -12.08 12.97
C VAL A 43 -5.64 -11.51 14.31
N ALA A 44 -5.13 -10.35 14.73
CA ALA A 44 -5.57 -9.68 15.96
C ALA A 44 -7.07 -9.34 15.93
N ILE A 45 -7.60 -8.93 14.78
CA ILE A 45 -9.03 -8.68 14.57
C ILE A 45 -9.85 -9.97 14.75
N LEU A 46 -9.39 -11.10 14.19
CA LEU A 46 -10.08 -12.39 14.37
C LEU A 46 -10.11 -12.83 15.83
N PHE A 47 -9.00 -12.66 16.56
CA PHE A 47 -8.97 -12.91 18.00
C PHE A 47 -9.91 -11.98 18.76
N ALA A 48 -9.90 -10.68 18.46
CA ALA A 48 -10.78 -9.70 19.08
C ALA A 48 -12.27 -10.00 18.82
N LEU A 49 -12.61 -10.48 17.62
CA LEU A 49 -13.95 -10.95 17.29
C LEU A 49 -14.34 -12.21 18.07
N GLY A 50 -13.48 -13.23 18.11
CA GLY A 50 -13.76 -14.46 18.86
C GLY A 50 -13.92 -14.21 20.36
N PHE A 51 -13.05 -13.39 20.94
CA PHE A 51 -13.08 -13.06 22.36
C PHE A 51 -14.25 -12.13 22.72
N SER A 52 -14.61 -11.21 21.83
CA SER A 52 -15.77 -10.32 22.06
C SER A 52 -17.08 -11.10 22.11
N GLN A 53 -17.28 -12.14 21.30
CA GLN A 53 -18.47 -13.00 21.39
C GLN A 53 -18.57 -13.72 22.75
N LEU A 54 -17.43 -14.20 23.29
CA LEU A 54 -17.39 -14.85 24.60
C LEU A 54 -17.73 -13.87 25.73
N ILE A 55 -17.21 -12.63 25.68
CA ILE A 55 -17.48 -11.60 26.69
C ILE A 55 -18.91 -11.05 26.57
N LEU A 56 -19.39 -10.79 25.36
CA LEU A 56 -20.74 -10.25 25.12
C LEU A 56 -21.83 -11.21 25.58
N GLY A 57 -21.65 -12.51 25.35
CA GLY A 57 -22.55 -13.56 25.84
C GLY A 57 -22.56 -13.70 27.36
N ALA A 58 -21.50 -13.28 28.05
CA ALA A 58 -21.35 -13.41 29.49
C ALA A 58 -21.67 -12.13 30.29
N PHE A 59 -21.48 -10.94 29.71
CA PHE A 59 -21.45 -9.67 30.48
C PHE A 59 -22.28 -8.52 29.89
N GLY A 60 -23.07 -8.72 28.82
CA GLY A 60 -24.06 -7.73 28.36
C GLY A 60 -23.47 -6.37 27.92
N GLN A 61 -22.30 -6.38 27.28
CA GLN A 61 -21.60 -5.17 26.86
C GLN A 61 -22.19 -4.48 25.61
N ASN A 62 -21.82 -3.21 25.39
CA ASN A 62 -22.28 -2.38 24.27
C ASN A 62 -21.73 -2.87 22.91
N TYR A 63 -22.56 -3.65 22.19
CA TYR A 63 -22.27 -4.17 20.86
C TYR A 63 -21.80 -3.11 19.86
N LEU A 64 -22.35 -1.89 19.93
CA LEU A 64 -22.06 -0.83 18.96
C LEU A 64 -20.61 -0.34 19.09
N ALA A 65 -20.12 -0.21 20.32
CA ALA A 65 -18.74 0.18 20.60
C ALA A 65 -17.74 -0.91 20.14
N MET A 66 -18.07 -2.19 20.35
CA MET A 66 -17.23 -3.30 19.89
C MET A 66 -17.18 -3.43 18.36
N VAL A 67 -18.34 -3.33 17.70
CA VAL A 67 -18.41 -3.32 16.23
C VAL A 67 -17.63 -2.13 15.67
N GLY A 68 -17.74 -0.96 16.29
CA GLY A 68 -16.95 0.23 15.91
C GLY A 68 -15.44 0.00 16.01
N LEU A 69 -14.96 -0.54 17.13
CA LEU A 69 -13.53 -0.81 17.34
C LEU A 69 -12.99 -1.83 16.32
N VAL A 70 -13.68 -2.96 16.17
CA VAL A 70 -13.28 -4.02 15.23
C VAL A 70 -13.36 -3.53 13.78
N GLY A 71 -14.42 -2.83 13.42
CA GLY A 71 -14.61 -2.28 12.08
C GLY A 71 -13.53 -1.26 11.72
N MET A 72 -13.17 -0.39 12.66
CA MET A 72 -12.08 0.57 12.48
C MET A 72 -10.73 -0.12 12.33
N ALA A 73 -10.44 -1.13 13.15
CA ALA A 73 -9.21 -1.92 13.01
C ALA A 73 -9.14 -2.65 11.67
N ALA A 74 -10.24 -3.26 11.23
CA ALA A 74 -10.34 -3.94 9.93
C ALA A 74 -10.14 -2.97 8.76
N LEU A 75 -10.72 -1.78 8.83
CA LEU A 75 -10.54 -0.74 7.83
C LEU A 75 -9.06 -0.34 7.71
N PHE A 76 -8.38 -0.06 8.81
CA PHE A 76 -6.95 0.28 8.76
C PHE A 76 -6.08 -0.87 8.25
N SER A 77 -6.35 -2.10 8.68
CA SER A 77 -5.65 -3.28 8.19
C SER A 77 -5.82 -3.44 6.67
N ALA A 78 -7.04 -3.23 6.17
CA ALA A 78 -7.34 -3.30 4.74
C ALA A 78 -6.64 -2.20 3.95
N ILE A 79 -6.57 -0.96 4.48
CA ILE A 79 -5.86 0.16 3.86
C ILE A 79 -4.35 -0.11 3.77
N ILE A 80 -3.73 -0.59 4.86
CA ILE A 80 -2.29 -0.93 4.83
C ILE A 80 -2.04 -2.03 3.80
N PHE A 81 -2.88 -3.06 3.78
CA PHE A 81 -2.77 -4.15 2.82
C PHE A 81 -2.93 -3.66 1.37
N SER A 82 -3.93 -2.83 1.07
CA SER A 82 -4.17 -2.34 -0.29
C SER A 82 -3.05 -1.42 -0.77
N MET A 83 -2.48 -0.60 0.12
CA MET A 83 -1.32 0.25 -0.18
C MET A 83 -0.12 -0.59 -0.61
N THR A 84 0.23 -1.64 0.14
CA THR A 84 1.35 -2.52 -0.22
C THR A 84 1.03 -3.45 -1.39
N ALA A 85 -0.19 -3.98 -1.45
CA ALA A 85 -0.63 -4.87 -2.51
C ALA A 85 -0.65 -4.16 -3.87
N SER A 86 -1.14 -2.91 -3.93
CA SER A 86 -1.17 -2.14 -5.18
C SER A 86 0.22 -1.95 -5.80
N LEU A 87 1.24 -1.68 -4.98
CA LEU A 87 2.63 -1.62 -5.41
C LEU A 87 3.15 -3.00 -5.83
N TRP A 88 2.88 -4.04 -5.04
CA TRP A 88 3.34 -5.40 -5.33
C TRP A 88 2.76 -5.96 -6.63
N PHE A 89 1.50 -5.67 -6.92
CA PHE A 89 0.78 -6.09 -8.12
C PHE A 89 0.96 -5.15 -9.32
N GLU A 90 1.87 -4.17 -9.22
CA GLU A 90 2.25 -3.31 -10.35
C GLU A 90 1.07 -2.49 -10.91
N VAL A 91 0.14 -2.09 -10.04
CA VAL A 91 -1.04 -1.30 -10.43
C VAL A 91 -0.60 0.09 -10.90
N LYS A 92 -1.12 0.54 -12.05
CA LYS A 92 -0.69 1.81 -12.68
C LYS A 92 -0.84 3.01 -11.76
N TRP A 93 -1.97 3.12 -11.06
CA TRP A 93 -2.26 4.21 -10.12
C TRP A 93 -1.82 3.93 -8.66
N ALA A 94 -0.98 2.92 -8.41
CA ALA A 94 -0.55 2.55 -7.07
C ALA A 94 0.07 3.73 -6.30
N ILE A 95 0.93 4.52 -6.95
CA ILE A 95 1.65 5.62 -6.28
C ILE A 95 0.70 6.76 -5.92
N ARG A 96 -0.20 7.18 -6.83
CA ARG A 96 -1.27 8.15 -6.52
C ARG A 96 -2.19 7.67 -5.41
N TYR A 97 -2.60 6.40 -5.44
CA TYR A 97 -3.42 5.81 -4.38
C TYR A 97 -2.74 5.92 -3.02
N ASN A 98 -1.44 5.59 -2.98
CA ASN A 98 -0.65 5.73 -1.76
C ASN A 98 -0.58 7.19 -1.30
N TRP A 99 -0.34 8.15 -2.19
CA TRP A 99 -0.34 9.58 -1.85
C TRP A 99 -1.67 10.05 -1.24
N ILE A 100 -2.80 9.64 -1.81
CA ILE A 100 -4.13 9.97 -1.28
C ILE A 100 -4.29 9.40 0.13
N MET A 101 -3.94 8.13 0.34
CA MET A 101 -4.01 7.51 1.66
C MET A 101 -3.07 8.16 2.67
N GLY A 102 -1.88 8.58 2.24
CA GLY A 102 -0.94 9.35 3.06
C GLY A 102 -1.48 10.71 3.47
N ALA A 103 -2.13 11.42 2.56
CA ALA A 103 -2.78 12.71 2.86
C ALA A 103 -3.93 12.53 3.88
N ILE A 104 -4.77 11.50 3.70
CA ILE A 104 -5.84 11.17 4.65
C ILE A 104 -5.23 10.89 6.04
N TRP A 105 -4.17 10.08 6.11
CA TRP A 105 -3.46 9.78 7.36
C TRP A 105 -2.90 11.04 8.04
N LEU A 106 -2.32 11.96 7.27
CA LEU A 106 -1.78 13.21 7.80
C LEU A 106 -2.89 14.12 8.35
N VAL A 107 -4.03 14.22 7.67
CA VAL A 107 -5.20 14.96 8.17
C VAL A 107 -5.72 14.36 9.47
N MET A 108 -5.84 13.03 9.55
CA MET A 108 -6.28 12.35 10.77
C MET A 108 -5.32 12.59 11.94
N LEU A 109 -4.01 12.53 11.70
CA LEU A 109 -3.00 12.86 12.72
C LEU A 109 -3.06 14.34 13.12
N GLY A 110 -3.28 15.24 12.17
CA GLY A 110 -3.46 16.67 12.44
C GLY A 110 -4.66 16.93 13.34
N VAL A 111 -5.81 16.32 13.04
CA VAL A 111 -7.01 16.41 13.89
C VAL A 111 -6.71 15.88 15.29
N GLY A 112 -6.11 14.68 15.40
CA GLY A 112 -5.73 14.11 16.70
C GLY A 112 -4.77 14.99 17.50
N PHE A 113 -3.89 15.74 16.81
CA PHE A 113 -2.94 16.62 17.47
C PHE A 113 -3.66 17.83 18.09
N PHE A 114 -4.64 18.39 17.38
CA PHE A 114 -5.46 19.50 17.88
C PHE A 114 -6.46 19.07 18.96
N THR A 115 -6.95 17.83 18.95
CA THR A 115 -7.85 17.31 19.99
C THR A 115 -7.10 16.77 21.22
N GLY A 116 -5.78 16.66 21.17
CA GLY A 116 -4.96 16.09 22.26
C GLY A 116 -4.95 14.56 22.31
N ASP A 117 -5.51 13.89 21.29
CA ASP A 117 -5.59 12.43 21.18
C ASP A 117 -4.34 11.80 20.55
N THR A 118 -3.41 12.62 20.03
CA THR A 118 -2.19 12.12 19.41
C THR A 118 -1.21 11.58 20.44
N LYS A 119 -0.81 10.32 20.26
CA LYS A 119 0.20 9.65 21.10
C LYS A 119 1.58 9.70 20.46
N ASN A 120 2.64 9.69 21.27
CA ASN A 120 4.03 9.63 20.79
C ASN A 120 4.28 8.46 19.83
N SER A 121 3.60 7.33 20.01
CA SER A 121 3.67 6.18 19.11
C SER A 121 3.21 6.50 17.68
N GLN A 122 2.21 7.35 17.53
CA GLN A 122 1.68 7.76 16.22
C GLN A 122 2.66 8.72 15.51
N ILE A 123 3.28 9.64 16.26
CA ILE A 123 4.32 10.55 15.74
C ILE A 123 5.55 9.76 15.29
N ASN A 124 6.01 8.81 16.10
CA ASN A 124 7.13 7.93 15.75
C ASN A 124 6.83 7.11 14.49
N GLY A 125 5.59 6.61 14.36
CA GLY A 125 5.12 5.92 13.16
C GLY A 125 5.23 6.79 11.91
N LEU A 126 4.82 8.06 11.99
CA LEU A 126 4.94 9.00 10.87
C LEU A 126 6.41 9.18 10.43
N VAL A 127 7.32 9.40 11.38
CA VAL A 127 8.76 9.56 11.10
C VAL A 127 9.34 8.33 10.37
N LEU A 128 8.97 7.12 10.80
CA LEU A 128 9.41 5.87 10.18
C LEU A 128 8.91 5.69 8.73
N THR A 129 7.81 6.34 8.37
CA THR A 129 7.25 6.31 7.00
C THR A 129 7.83 7.37 6.07
N ILE A 130 8.58 8.36 6.56
CA ILE A 130 9.18 9.42 5.70
C ILE A 130 10.04 8.83 4.57
N PRO A 131 10.96 7.87 4.80
CA PRO A 131 11.76 7.30 3.72
C PRO A 131 10.91 6.61 2.66
N TYR A 132 9.79 6.00 3.06
CA TYR A 132 8.84 5.37 2.14
C TYR A 132 8.25 6.40 1.17
N TRP A 133 7.73 7.52 1.69
CA TRP A 133 7.15 8.59 0.87
C TRP A 133 8.16 9.20 -0.11
N ILE A 134 9.39 9.43 0.33
CA ILE A 134 10.47 9.93 -0.53
C ILE A 134 10.78 8.95 -1.67
N MET A 135 10.83 7.65 -1.39
CA MET A 135 11.12 6.64 -2.42
C MET A 135 10.02 6.52 -3.45
N ILE A 136 8.74 6.51 -3.05
CA ILE A 136 7.63 6.41 -4.02
C ILE A 136 7.54 7.66 -4.89
N TYR A 137 7.84 8.84 -4.35
CA TYR A 137 7.89 10.09 -5.10
C TYR A 137 8.93 10.03 -6.23
N LYS A 138 10.15 9.56 -5.92
CA LYS A 138 11.26 9.46 -6.89
C LYS A 138 11.00 8.52 -8.07
N ILE A 139 10.06 7.58 -7.93
CA ILE A 139 9.72 6.61 -8.98
C ILE A 139 8.38 6.92 -9.66
N GLN A 140 7.62 7.91 -9.19
CA GLN A 140 6.25 8.18 -9.64
C GLN A 140 6.11 8.36 -11.15
N TYR A 141 6.92 9.25 -11.72
CA TYR A 141 6.87 9.55 -13.16
C TYR A 141 7.15 8.29 -14.00
N ARG A 142 8.25 7.60 -13.70
CA ARG A 142 8.67 6.39 -14.41
C ARG A 142 7.66 5.25 -14.24
N TRP A 143 7.03 5.14 -13.07
CA TRP A 143 6.03 4.11 -12.80
C TRP A 143 4.74 4.29 -13.61
N GLU A 144 4.27 5.53 -13.73
CA GLU A 144 2.98 5.84 -14.34
C GLU A 144 3.04 6.00 -15.85
N GLN A 145 4.14 6.55 -16.37
CA GLN A 145 4.29 6.94 -17.78
C GLN A 145 5.13 5.93 -18.58
N GLU A 146 6.25 5.47 -18.03
CA GLU A 146 7.24 4.68 -18.79
C GLU A 146 7.10 3.17 -18.55
N ALA A 147 6.75 2.78 -17.32
CA ALA A 147 6.78 1.38 -16.92
C ALA A 147 5.43 0.68 -17.09
N VAL A 148 5.52 -0.62 -17.39
CA VAL A 148 4.40 -1.52 -17.61
C VAL A 148 4.38 -2.66 -16.59
N SER A 149 3.21 -3.25 -16.40
CA SER A 149 3.02 -4.43 -15.56
C SER A 149 3.46 -5.71 -16.29
N LYS A 150 3.73 -6.77 -15.51
CA LYS A 150 3.96 -8.13 -16.03
C LYS A 150 2.82 -8.63 -16.93
N ARG A 151 1.58 -8.22 -16.68
CA ARG A 151 0.41 -8.62 -17.48
C ARG A 151 0.42 -7.94 -18.84
N GLU A 152 0.68 -6.64 -18.85
CA GLU A 152 0.79 -5.84 -20.08
C GLU A 152 1.96 -6.29 -20.97
N LEU A 153 3.07 -6.76 -20.36
CA LEU A 153 4.17 -7.38 -21.10
C LEU A 153 3.74 -8.67 -21.80
N LYS A 154 2.99 -9.55 -21.12
CA LYS A 154 2.55 -10.84 -21.68
C LYS A 154 1.53 -10.71 -22.81
N MET A 155 0.60 -9.74 -22.73
CA MET A 155 -0.46 -9.58 -23.74
C MET A 155 0.05 -9.13 -25.12
N LYS A 156 1.28 -8.62 -25.21
CA LYS A 156 1.87 -8.16 -26.48
C LYS A 156 2.89 -9.13 -27.08
N THR A 157 3.22 -10.20 -26.37
CA THR A 157 4.13 -11.26 -26.87
C THR A 157 3.35 -12.41 -27.52
N ASN A 158 2.03 -12.45 -27.33
CA ASN A 158 1.11 -13.35 -28.02
C ASN A 158 0.36 -12.60 -29.12
#